data_AF-A0A2V5XTW5-F1
#
_entry.id   AF-A0A2V5XTW5-F1
#
_cell.length_a   1.000
_cell.length_b   1.000
_cell.length_c   1.000
_cell.angle_alpha   90.00
_cell.angle_beta   90.00
_cell.angle_gamma   90.00
#
_symmetry.space_group_name_H-M   'P 1'
#
loop_
_entity.id
_entity.type
_entity.pdbx_description
1 polymer ?
#
loop_
_entity_poly.entity_id
_entity_poly.type
_entity_poly.pdbx_seq_one_letter_code
_entity_poly.pdbx_strand_id
1 'polypeptide(L)'
;RAYDFLWRVRHSAHFLMRRKTERLSLDMQPMLAEQFGYKPGAHLLGSEKLMRDYYRHARELHLFSEALAARVADNDPRPSRWWRKRPTQVTSEPFSIRRGRLQLDGQPDFFDKKPLAIFNAFALGQAARVPFDYRLREVLSQSLR
;
A
#
# COMPACT_ATOMS: atom_id res chain seq x y z
N ARG A 1 12.84 -7.15 -8.44
CA ARG A 1 13.01 -7.98 -7.21
C ARG A 1 11.67 -8.47 -6.66
N ALA A 2 10.79 -7.59 -6.13
CA ALA A 2 9.48 -8.03 -5.62
C ALA A 2 8.60 -8.70 -6.68
N TYR A 3 8.51 -8.09 -7.87
CA TYR A 3 7.78 -8.66 -9.01
C TYR A 3 8.29 -10.07 -9.36
N ASP A 4 9.61 -10.22 -9.56
CA ASP A 4 10.24 -11.49 -9.94
C ASP A 4 9.99 -12.60 -8.90
N PHE A 5 10.05 -12.25 -7.61
CA PHE A 5 9.73 -13.17 -6.53
C PHE A 5 8.27 -13.66 -6.60
N LEU A 6 7.32 -12.71 -6.66
CA LEU A 6 5.88 -13.05 -6.72
C LEU A 6 5.55 -13.84 -7.98
N TRP A 7 6.20 -13.52 -9.09
CA TRP A 7 6.02 -14.22 -10.35
C TRP A 7 6.51 -15.67 -10.27
N ARG A 8 7.67 -15.91 -9.66
CA ARG A 8 8.17 -17.27 -9.38
C ARG A 8 7.23 -18.06 -8.48
N VAL A 9 6.71 -17.44 -7.40
CA VAL A 9 5.75 -18.09 -6.49
C VAL A 9 4.49 -18.50 -7.24
N ARG A 10 3.92 -17.59 -8.04
CA ARG A 10 2.74 -17.88 -8.86
C ARG A 10 3.01 -18.99 -9.87
N HIS A 11 4.15 -18.93 -10.56
CA HIS A 11 4.54 -19.94 -11.53
C HIS A 11 4.59 -21.33 -10.85
N SER A 12 5.31 -21.44 -9.74
CA SER A 12 5.44 -22.69 -8.99
C SER A 12 4.09 -23.20 -8.45
N ALA A 13 3.22 -22.29 -8.01
CA ALA A 13 1.86 -22.63 -7.60
C ALA A 13 1.04 -23.27 -8.74
N HIS A 14 1.16 -22.76 -9.97
CA HIS A 14 0.52 -23.38 -11.14
C HIS A 14 1.04 -24.78 -11.43
N PHE A 15 2.37 -25.00 -11.34
CA PHE A 15 2.97 -26.31 -11.57
C PHE A 15 2.55 -27.33 -10.52
N LEU A 16 2.54 -26.95 -9.24
CA LEU A 16 2.12 -27.81 -8.13
C LEU A 16 0.67 -28.27 -8.28
N MET A 17 -0.24 -27.37 -8.61
CA MET A 17 -1.66 -27.70 -8.73
C MET A 17 -2.05 -28.32 -10.07
N ARG A 18 -1.13 -28.32 -11.04
CA ARG A 18 -1.36 -28.74 -12.45
C ARG A 18 -2.60 -28.10 -13.07
N ARG A 19 -2.95 -26.90 -12.61
CA ARG A 19 -4.08 -26.10 -13.10
C ARG A 19 -3.81 -24.63 -12.89
N LYS A 20 -4.55 -23.79 -13.61
CA LYS A 20 -4.55 -22.36 -13.35
C LYS A 20 -5.07 -22.08 -11.94
N THR A 21 -4.25 -21.42 -11.12
CA THR A 21 -4.60 -20.94 -9.78
C THR A 21 -3.89 -19.62 -9.53
N GLU A 22 -4.62 -18.61 -9.10
CA GLU A 22 -4.04 -17.33 -8.65
C GLU A 22 -4.09 -17.20 -7.11
N ARG A 23 -4.56 -18.26 -6.42
CA ARG A 23 -4.63 -18.31 -4.96
C ARG A 23 -3.52 -19.19 -4.42
N LEU A 24 -2.81 -18.66 -3.43
CA LEU A 24 -1.83 -19.38 -2.62
C LEU A 24 -2.53 -19.95 -1.38
N SER A 25 -3.07 -21.17 -1.50
CA SER A 25 -3.77 -21.83 -0.39
C SER A 25 -2.80 -22.40 0.65
N LEU A 26 -3.27 -22.57 1.90
CA LEU A 26 -2.42 -22.96 3.04
C LEU A 26 -1.72 -24.31 2.84
N ASP A 27 -2.39 -25.25 2.19
CA ASP A 27 -1.89 -26.57 1.80
C ASP A 27 -0.71 -26.50 0.81
N MET A 28 -0.67 -25.48 -0.05
CA MET A 28 0.42 -25.29 -1.01
C MET A 28 1.68 -24.66 -0.40
N GLN A 29 1.53 -23.94 0.72
CA GLN A 29 2.62 -23.13 1.29
C GLN A 29 3.81 -23.97 1.77
N PRO A 30 3.64 -25.12 2.46
CA PRO A 30 4.76 -25.97 2.84
C PRO A 30 5.53 -26.53 1.64
N MET A 31 4.82 -27.00 0.61
CA MET A 31 5.44 -27.55 -0.60
C MET A 31 6.25 -26.49 -1.35
N LEU A 32 5.70 -25.28 -1.48
CA LEU A 32 6.40 -24.15 -2.07
C LEU A 32 7.58 -23.70 -1.21
N ALA A 33 7.45 -23.73 0.12
CA ALA A 33 8.54 -23.35 1.00
C ALA A 33 9.75 -24.28 0.82
N GLU A 34 9.51 -25.59 0.75
CA GLU A 34 10.54 -26.58 0.47
C GLU A 34 11.19 -26.36 -0.91
N GLN A 35 10.37 -26.20 -1.96
CA GLN A 35 10.87 -25.95 -3.33
C GLN A 35 11.74 -24.68 -3.42
N PHE A 36 11.42 -23.66 -2.63
CA PHE A 36 12.15 -22.39 -2.60
C PHE A 36 13.31 -22.40 -1.59
N GLY A 37 13.57 -23.53 -0.91
CA GLY A 37 14.68 -23.70 0.02
C GLY A 37 14.45 -23.11 1.42
N TYR A 38 13.22 -22.75 1.77
CA TYR A 38 12.88 -22.29 3.11
C TYR A 38 12.86 -23.46 4.10
N LYS A 39 13.94 -23.58 4.88
CA LYS A 39 14.03 -24.59 5.93
C LYS A 39 13.29 -24.15 7.20
N PRO A 40 12.61 -25.06 7.92
CA PRO A 40 12.08 -24.77 9.24
C PRO A 40 13.22 -24.39 10.21
N GLY A 41 12.92 -23.56 11.21
CA GLY A 41 13.82 -23.27 12.34
C GLY A 41 13.12 -23.53 13.67
N ALA A 42 13.78 -23.24 14.78
CA ALA A 42 13.27 -23.53 16.13
C ALA A 42 11.89 -22.91 16.45
N HIS A 43 11.55 -21.78 15.82
CA HIS A 43 10.32 -21.02 16.12
C HIS A 43 9.44 -20.74 14.90
N LEU A 44 9.89 -21.06 13.69
CA LEU A 44 9.20 -20.70 12.45
C LEU A 44 9.29 -21.84 11.44
N LEU A 45 8.14 -22.25 10.93
CA LEU A 45 8.01 -23.18 9.81
C LEU A 45 8.59 -22.56 8.53
N GLY A 46 9.02 -23.42 7.60
CA GLY A 46 9.46 -22.96 6.28
C GLY A 46 8.37 -22.16 5.55
N SER A 47 7.11 -22.62 5.65
CA SER A 47 5.93 -21.93 5.11
C SER A 47 5.75 -20.53 5.69
N GLU A 48 5.93 -20.35 6.99
CA GLU A 48 5.81 -19.03 7.62
C GLU A 48 6.91 -18.07 7.17
N LYS A 49 8.14 -18.56 6.99
CA LYS A 49 9.24 -17.78 6.44
C LYS A 49 8.95 -17.36 4.99
N LEU A 50 8.46 -18.30 4.16
CA LEU A 50 8.03 -18.01 2.79
C LEU A 50 6.92 -16.95 2.79
N MET A 51 5.89 -17.12 3.62
CA MET A 51 4.75 -16.20 3.67
C MET A 51 5.15 -14.81 4.15
N ARG A 52 6.09 -14.70 5.09
CA ARG A 52 6.64 -13.42 5.51
C ARG A 52 7.30 -12.66 4.36
N ASP A 53 8.12 -13.33 3.56
CA ASP A 53 8.77 -12.71 2.40
C ASP A 53 7.77 -12.43 1.27
N TYR A 54 6.78 -13.32 1.07
CA TYR A 54 5.66 -13.10 0.17
C TYR A 54 4.89 -11.82 0.50
N TYR A 55 4.46 -11.65 1.75
CA TYR A 55 3.71 -10.45 2.15
C TYR A 55 4.56 -9.18 2.08
N ARG A 56 5.87 -9.27 2.37
CA ARG A 56 6.80 -8.15 2.18
C ARG A 56 6.85 -7.70 0.73
N HIS A 57 7.04 -8.62 -0.21
CA HIS A 57 7.10 -8.30 -1.64
C HIS A 57 5.74 -7.89 -2.21
N ALA A 58 4.65 -8.52 -1.77
CA ALA A 58 3.29 -8.13 -2.16
C ALA A 58 2.97 -6.70 -1.72
N ARG A 59 3.35 -6.32 -0.49
CA ARG A 59 3.20 -4.96 0.02
C ARG A 59 4.03 -3.95 -0.78
N GLU A 60 5.28 -4.29 -1.11
CA GLU A 60 6.14 -3.44 -1.94
C GLU A 60 5.52 -3.17 -3.31
N LEU A 61 5.05 -4.21 -4.01
CA LEU A 61 4.39 -4.07 -5.31
C LEU A 61 3.07 -3.29 -5.21
N HIS A 62 2.30 -3.51 -4.15
CA HIS A 62 1.05 -2.78 -3.90
C HIS A 62 1.31 -1.28 -3.72
N LEU A 63 2.26 -0.91 -2.85
CA LEU A 63 2.62 0.50 -2.63
C LEU A 63 3.15 1.16 -3.90
N PHE A 64 3.96 0.44 -4.69
CA PHE A 64 4.41 0.94 -5.99
C PHE A 64 3.24 1.19 -6.95
N SER A 65 2.30 0.24 -7.03
CA SER A 65 1.12 0.35 -7.90
C SER A 65 0.22 1.51 -7.47
N GLU A 66 0.02 1.70 -6.16
CA GLU A 66 -0.71 2.85 -5.62
C GLU A 66 -0.01 4.18 -5.93
N ALA A 67 1.32 4.25 -5.79
CA ALA A 67 2.10 5.43 -6.12
C ALA A 67 1.95 5.82 -7.60
N LEU A 68 2.04 4.83 -8.48
CA LEU A 68 1.87 5.02 -9.92
C LEU A 68 0.46 5.49 -10.25
N ALA A 69 -0.56 4.82 -9.69
CA ALA A 69 -1.96 5.20 -9.89
C ALA A 69 -2.24 6.64 -9.42
N ALA A 70 -1.67 7.04 -8.27
CA ALA A 70 -1.79 8.41 -7.77
C ALA A 70 -1.17 9.42 -8.74
N ARG A 71 0.05 9.17 -9.21
CA ARG A 71 0.73 10.06 -10.18
C ARG A 71 -0.01 10.17 -11.51
N VAL A 72 -0.60 9.07 -12.00
CA VAL A 72 -1.40 9.10 -13.23
C VAL A 72 -2.68 9.90 -13.01
N ALA A 73 -3.38 9.69 -11.89
CA ALA A 73 -4.57 10.45 -11.57
C ALA A 73 -4.28 11.96 -11.46
N ASP A 74 -3.16 12.35 -10.85
CA ASP A 74 -2.74 13.75 -10.70
C ASP A 74 -2.41 14.43 -12.03
N ASN A 75 -1.97 13.66 -13.05
CA ASN A 75 -1.68 14.16 -14.39
C ASN A 75 -2.88 14.15 -15.35
N ASP A 76 -4.05 13.64 -14.94
CA ASP A 76 -5.25 13.69 -15.79
C ASP A 76 -5.81 15.12 -15.85
N PRO A 77 -5.77 15.81 -17.01
CA PRO A 77 -6.20 17.22 -17.13
C PRO A 77 -7.71 17.42 -17.05
N ARG A 78 -8.52 16.38 -16.79
CA ARG A 78 -9.97 16.45 -16.96
C ARG A 78 -10.76 16.27 -15.66
N PRO A 79 -11.20 17.37 -15.05
CA PRO A 79 -12.59 17.50 -14.69
C PRO A 79 -13.34 18.06 -15.90
N SER A 80 -14.22 17.25 -16.49
CA SER A 80 -15.33 17.77 -17.30
C SER A 80 -15.96 18.94 -16.56
N ARG A 81 -15.96 20.13 -17.18
CA ARG A 81 -16.40 21.42 -16.63
C ARG A 81 -17.85 21.46 -16.14
N TRP A 82 -18.60 20.36 -16.24
CA TRP A 82 -20.04 20.33 -16.05
C TRP A 82 -20.54 19.57 -14.84
N TRP A 83 -19.70 18.82 -14.11
CA TRP A 83 -20.18 18.02 -12.97
C TRP A 83 -19.39 18.25 -11.69
N ARG A 84 -20.05 18.99 -10.80
CA ARG A 84 -19.92 19.03 -9.33
C ARG A 84 -18.74 19.81 -8.76
N LYS A 85 -19.04 21.06 -8.40
CA LYS A 85 -18.66 21.62 -7.09
C LYS A 85 -19.14 20.64 -6.00
N ARG A 86 -18.33 19.62 -5.66
CA ARG A 86 -18.39 19.08 -4.30
C ARG A 86 -17.66 20.10 -3.43
N PRO A 87 -18.26 20.59 -2.33
CA PRO A 87 -17.55 21.51 -1.46
C PRO A 87 -16.27 20.81 -0.98
N THR A 88 -15.14 21.53 -1.01
CA THR A 88 -13.93 21.13 -0.30
C THR A 88 -14.32 20.96 1.17
N GLN A 89 -14.65 19.73 1.56
CA GLN A 89 -15.27 19.46 2.85
C GLN A 89 -14.12 19.37 3.86
N VAL A 90 -14.09 20.34 4.78
CA VAL A 90 -13.07 20.53 5.84
C VAL A 90 -11.67 20.84 5.29
N THR A 91 -11.35 22.15 5.23
CA THR A 91 -10.01 22.66 4.92
C THR A 91 -9.43 23.27 6.20
N SER A 92 -8.95 22.44 7.12
CA SER A 92 -8.10 22.94 8.20
C SER A 92 -6.67 22.92 7.67
N GLU A 93 -6.13 24.07 7.28
CA GLU A 93 -4.75 24.16 6.79
C GLU A 93 -3.79 23.48 7.79
N PRO A 94 -2.87 22.61 7.32
CA PRO A 94 -2.48 22.38 5.93
C PRO A 94 -3.19 21.19 5.24
N PHE A 95 -4.30 20.69 5.78
CA PHE A 95 -5.00 19.52 5.23
C PHE A 95 -6.19 19.93 4.37
N SER A 96 -6.31 19.28 3.21
CA SER A 96 -7.49 19.42 2.34
C SER A 96 -7.97 18.06 1.84
N ILE A 97 -9.28 17.96 1.57
CA ILE A 97 -9.85 16.76 0.96
C ILE A 97 -10.02 17.00 -0.53
N ARG A 98 -9.24 16.30 -1.34
CA ARG A 98 -9.32 16.34 -2.81
C ARG A 98 -9.55 14.94 -3.35
N ARG A 99 -10.47 14.82 -4.32
CA ARG A 99 -10.85 13.54 -4.94
C ARG A 99 -11.21 12.45 -3.91
N GLY A 100 -11.83 12.84 -2.80
CA GLY A 100 -12.24 11.93 -1.72
C GLY A 100 -11.09 11.38 -0.88
N ARG A 101 -9.93 12.04 -0.87
CA ARG A 101 -8.76 11.67 -0.05
C ARG A 101 -8.24 12.87 0.71
N LEU A 102 -7.77 12.65 1.93
CA LEU A 102 -7.07 13.67 2.71
C LEU A 102 -5.66 13.87 2.14
N GLN A 103 -5.28 15.11 1.89
CA GLN A 103 -3.99 15.52 1.34
C GLN A 103 -3.31 16.52 2.27
N LEU A 104 -1.98 16.56 2.21
CA LEU A 104 -1.16 17.61 2.83
C LEU A 104 -0.82 18.67 1.78
N ASP A 105 -1.42 19.85 1.91
CA ASP A 105 -1.08 21.05 1.15
C ASP A 105 0.13 21.72 1.83
N GLY A 106 1.32 21.15 1.66
CA GLY A 106 2.53 21.63 2.33
C GLY A 106 3.82 20.95 1.88
N GLN A 107 4.93 21.32 2.52
CA GLN A 107 6.22 20.66 2.31
C GLN A 107 6.30 19.31 3.04
N PRO A 108 7.11 18.36 2.53
CA PRO A 108 7.26 17.05 3.16
C PRO A 108 7.81 17.10 4.60
N ASP A 109 8.67 18.07 4.90
CA ASP A 109 9.28 18.27 6.23
C ASP A 109 8.31 18.90 7.27
N PHE A 110 7.03 19.05 6.92
CA PHE A 110 6.04 19.68 7.79
C PHE A 110 5.88 18.96 9.13
N PHE A 111 5.88 17.62 9.14
CA PHE A 111 5.72 16.85 10.38
C PHE A 111 6.98 16.83 11.23
N ASP A 112 8.18 17.01 10.65
CA ASP A 112 9.41 17.18 11.42
C ASP A 112 9.34 18.46 12.27
N LYS A 113 8.76 19.52 11.71
CA LYS A 113 8.54 20.81 12.38
C LYS A 113 7.34 20.80 13.33
N LYS A 114 6.31 19.99 13.03
CA LYS A 114 5.05 19.92 13.79
C LYS A 114 4.58 18.46 13.94
N PRO A 115 5.24 17.65 14.80
CA PRO A 115 4.93 16.23 14.93
C PRO A 115 3.51 15.95 15.44
N LEU A 116 2.97 16.84 16.28
CA LEU A 116 1.60 16.72 16.79
C LEU A 116 0.53 16.84 15.69
N ALA A 117 0.86 17.43 14.53
CA ALA A 117 -0.07 17.51 13.41
C ALA A 117 -0.38 16.14 12.79
N ILE A 118 0.40 15.10 13.10
CA ILE A 118 0.10 13.71 12.73
C ILE A 118 -1.26 13.30 13.32
N PHE A 119 -1.52 13.61 14.60
CA PHE A 119 -2.79 13.31 15.24
C PHE A 119 -3.96 14.04 14.58
N ASN A 120 -3.74 15.29 14.15
CA ASN A 120 -4.74 16.06 13.40
C ASN A 120 -5.06 15.39 12.06
N ALA A 121 -4.05 14.88 11.34
CA ALA A 121 -4.27 14.15 10.10
C ALA A 121 -5.17 12.90 10.31
N PHE A 122 -4.89 12.11 11.35
CA PHE A 122 -5.71 10.94 11.72
C PHE A 122 -7.12 11.34 12.14
N ALA A 123 -7.28 12.34 12.99
CA ALA A 123 -8.57 12.83 13.44
C ALA A 123 -9.42 13.32 12.26
N LEU A 124 -8.84 14.09 11.34
CA LEU A 124 -9.53 14.61 10.15
C LEU A 124 -9.93 13.48 9.19
N GLY A 125 -9.03 12.53 8.93
CA GLY A 125 -9.34 11.38 8.07
C GLY A 125 -10.49 10.54 8.62
N GLN A 126 -10.51 10.31 9.93
CA GLN A 126 -11.59 9.59 10.60
C GLN A 126 -12.90 10.37 10.59
N ALA A 127 -12.87 11.66 10.92
CA ALA A 127 -14.06 12.51 10.95
C ALA A 127 -14.71 12.63 9.57
N ALA A 128 -13.91 12.79 8.52
CA ALA A 128 -14.40 12.89 7.15
C ALA A 128 -14.62 11.53 6.46
N ARG A 129 -14.25 10.41 7.10
CA ARG A 129 -14.31 9.04 6.55
C ARG A 129 -13.63 8.92 5.19
N VAL A 130 -12.50 9.61 5.02
CA VAL A 130 -11.69 9.55 3.80
C VAL A 130 -10.34 8.91 4.08
N PRO A 131 -9.81 8.07 3.18
CA PRO A 131 -8.45 7.60 3.30
C PRO A 131 -7.46 8.73 3.03
N PHE A 132 -6.23 8.56 3.50
CA PHE A 132 -5.12 9.41 3.12
C PHE A 132 -4.74 9.17 1.66
N ASP A 133 -4.28 10.21 0.98
CA ASP A 133 -3.65 10.05 -0.33
C ASP A 133 -2.27 9.36 -0.20
N TYR A 134 -1.66 9.05 -1.34
CA TYR A 134 -0.36 8.39 -1.34
C TYR A 134 0.73 9.28 -0.70
N ARG A 135 0.76 10.57 -1.05
CA ARG A 135 1.78 11.50 -0.59
C ARG A 135 1.72 11.71 0.93
N LEU A 136 0.55 11.97 1.50
CA LEU A 136 0.37 12.11 2.94
C LEU A 136 0.80 10.84 3.68
N ARG A 137 0.46 9.65 3.17
CA ARG A 137 0.92 8.37 3.77
C ARG A 137 2.44 8.23 3.73
N GLU A 138 3.06 8.60 2.61
CA GLU A 138 4.51 8.54 2.44
C GLU A 138 5.22 9.44 3.46
N VAL A 139 4.81 10.71 3.54
CA VAL A 139 5.40 11.67 4.48
C VAL A 139 5.19 11.22 5.94
N LEU A 140 3.98 10.79 6.31
CA LEU A 140 3.70 10.24 7.64
C LEU A 140 4.59 9.03 7.95
N SER A 141 4.78 8.13 6.98
CA SER A 141 5.60 6.93 7.18
C SER A 141 7.09 7.22 7.35
N GLN A 142 7.59 8.31 6.74
CA GLN A 142 8.97 8.77 6.90
C GLN A 142 9.16 9.45 8.26
N SER A 143 8.17 10.21 8.72
CA SER A 143 8.21 10.95 10.00
C SER A 143 8.07 10.06 11.24
N LEU A 144 7.53 8.84 11.08
CA LEU A 144 7.31 7.87 12.15
C LEU A 144 8.42 6.81 12.28
N ARG A 145 9.47 6.89 11.45
CA ARG A 145 10.66 6.03 11.54
C ARG A 145 11.69 6.67 12.45
#